data_AF-A9XYT8-F1
#
_entry.id   AF-A9XYT8-F1
#
_cell.length_a   1.000
_cell.length_b   1.000
_cell.length_c   1.000
_cell.angle_alpha   90.00
_cell.angle_beta   90.00
_cell.angle_gamma   90.00
#
_symmetry.space_group_name_H-M   'P 1'
#
loop_
_entity.id
_entity.type
_entity.pdbx_description
1 polymer ?
#
loop_
_entity_poly.entity_id
_entity_poly.type
_entity_poly.pdbx_seq_one_letter_code
_entity_poly.pdbx_strand_id
1 'polypeptide(L)'
;YAASMWTVSINSAINDGQNAHYDESCSSTLASTFSNGAKDPNTGVATTDLYGKCTKTHSGTSAAAPEAAGVFALALEANPMLTWRDIQHLTVLTSKRNSLYDAKKRFQWTMNGVGLEFNHLFGFGVLDAGAMVALAKVWKTVPPRFHCQGGTMNETRAIWANESLILHLKTEACRNTESEVRYL
;
A
#
# COMPACT_ATOMS: atom_id res chain seq x y z
N TYR A 1 -9.06 -9.27 -4.92
CA TYR A 1 -7.66 -9.28 -5.38
C TYR A 1 -6.80 -8.32 -4.58
N ALA A 2 -7.07 -7.01 -4.61
CA ALA A 2 -6.26 -5.99 -3.92
C ALA A 2 -5.98 -6.26 -2.43
N ALA A 3 -6.92 -6.87 -1.70
CA ALA A 3 -6.74 -7.20 -0.28
C ALA A 3 -5.86 -8.45 -0.01
N SER A 4 -5.30 -9.07 -1.04
CA SER A 4 -4.45 -10.25 -0.89
C SER A 4 -3.04 -9.86 -0.44
N MET A 5 -2.46 -10.61 0.50
CA MET A 5 -1.05 -10.41 0.89
C MET A 5 -0.05 -10.64 -0.26
N TRP A 6 -0.49 -11.34 -1.32
CA TRP A 6 0.34 -11.66 -2.48
C TRP A 6 0.35 -10.55 -3.54
N THR A 7 -0.43 -9.49 -3.33
CA THR A 7 -0.54 -8.35 -4.25
C THR A 7 -0.08 -7.07 -3.56
N VAL A 8 0.75 -6.27 -4.23
CA VAL A 8 1.05 -4.90 -3.78
C VAL A 8 -0.09 -4.01 -4.25
N SER A 9 -0.99 -3.63 -3.34
CA SER A 9 -2.13 -2.77 -3.66
C SER A 9 -1.69 -1.30 -3.73
N ILE A 10 -1.99 -0.65 -4.86
CA ILE A 10 -1.58 0.72 -5.18
C ILE A 10 -2.83 1.56 -5.42
N ASN A 11 -2.94 2.70 -4.74
CA ASN A 11 -3.99 3.68 -4.95
C ASN A 11 -3.47 4.89 -5.73
N SER A 12 -4.33 5.89 -5.96
CA SER A 12 -3.94 7.12 -6.64
C SER A 12 -3.76 8.30 -5.68
N ALA A 13 -2.91 9.22 -6.09
CA ALA A 13 -2.87 10.60 -5.61
C ALA A 13 -2.94 11.52 -6.84
N ILE A 14 -3.48 12.73 -6.67
CA ILE A 14 -3.41 13.74 -7.72
C ILE A 14 -2.27 14.72 -7.49
N ASN A 15 -1.95 15.50 -8.52
CA ASN A 15 -0.79 16.40 -8.52
C ASN A 15 -0.79 17.46 -7.41
N ASP A 16 -1.96 17.81 -6.86
CA ASP A 16 -2.07 18.75 -5.73
C ASP A 16 -2.03 18.08 -4.34
N GLY A 17 -1.81 16.76 -4.30
CA GLY A 17 -1.72 15.96 -3.09
C GLY A 17 -3.04 15.39 -2.58
N GLN A 18 -4.18 15.68 -3.22
CA GLN A 18 -5.45 15.08 -2.82
C GLN A 18 -5.54 13.60 -3.22
N ASN A 19 -6.42 12.87 -2.54
CA ASN A 19 -6.90 11.58 -3.03
C ASN A 19 -7.73 11.78 -4.32
N ALA A 20 -7.70 10.80 -5.20
CA ALA A 20 -8.59 10.81 -6.36
C ALA A 20 -10.05 10.54 -5.94
N HIS A 21 -11.00 11.02 -6.75
CA HIS A 21 -12.42 10.86 -6.44
C HIS A 21 -12.93 9.43 -6.53
N TYR A 22 -12.28 8.63 -7.38
CA TYR A 22 -12.59 7.22 -7.59
C TYR A 22 -11.87 6.29 -6.60
N ASP A 23 -11.04 6.83 -5.70
CA ASP A 23 -10.27 6.01 -4.78
C ASP A 23 -11.17 5.31 -3.76
N GLU A 24 -10.87 4.03 -3.56
CA GLU A 24 -11.43 3.23 -2.47
C GLU A 24 -10.47 3.27 -1.28
N SER A 25 -11.00 3.46 -0.08
CA SER A 25 -10.21 3.38 1.16
C SER A 25 -10.13 1.95 1.64
N CYS A 26 -8.93 1.43 1.91
CA CYS A 26 -8.75 0.10 2.48
C CYS A 26 -7.45 0.02 3.30
N SER A 27 -7.46 -0.78 4.37
CA SER A 27 -6.26 -1.06 5.16
C SER A 27 -5.23 -1.92 4.41
N SER A 28 -5.62 -2.54 3.30
CA SER A 28 -4.73 -3.37 2.46
C SER A 28 -3.92 -2.59 1.44
N THR A 29 -4.24 -1.31 1.21
CA THR A 29 -3.45 -0.41 0.34
C THR A 29 -2.08 -0.19 0.93
N LEU A 30 -1.02 -0.48 0.18
CA LEU A 30 0.35 -0.36 0.67
C LEU A 30 0.96 1.00 0.35
N ALA A 31 0.70 1.54 -0.84
CA ALA A 31 1.21 2.85 -1.28
C ALA A 31 0.30 3.45 -2.35
N SER A 32 0.67 4.63 -2.84
CA SER A 32 0.04 5.30 -3.98
C SER A 32 1.07 5.71 -5.04
N THR A 33 0.58 5.96 -6.25
CA THR A 33 1.30 6.76 -7.26
C THR A 33 0.36 7.80 -7.87
N PHE A 34 0.81 8.56 -8.86
CA PHE A 34 0.05 9.70 -9.38
C PHE A 34 -0.95 9.28 -10.46
N SER A 35 -2.05 10.04 -10.54
CA SER A 35 -3.06 9.95 -11.60
C SER A 35 -3.86 11.27 -11.65
N ASN A 36 -4.92 11.36 -12.46
CA ASN A 36 -5.64 12.63 -12.69
C ASN A 36 -6.80 12.92 -11.72
N GLY A 37 -7.22 11.93 -10.93
CA GLY A 37 -8.36 12.02 -10.01
C GLY A 37 -9.70 12.43 -10.60
N ALA A 38 -9.86 12.30 -11.93
CA ALA A 38 -11.10 12.46 -12.68
C ALA A 38 -11.87 13.80 -12.47
N LYS A 39 -11.19 14.88 -12.09
CA LYS A 39 -11.80 16.24 -12.04
C LYS A 39 -11.80 16.92 -13.42
N ASP A 40 -10.69 16.82 -14.14
CA ASP A 40 -10.55 17.40 -15.49
C ASP A 40 -10.31 16.28 -16.51
N PRO A 41 -11.25 16.04 -17.45
CA PRO A 41 -11.13 14.99 -18.45
C PRO A 41 -9.97 15.20 -19.44
N ASN A 42 -9.39 16.39 -19.50
CA ASN A 42 -8.25 16.71 -20.36
C ASN A 42 -6.89 16.45 -19.70
N THR A 43 -6.90 16.05 -18.42
CA THR A 43 -5.68 15.72 -17.66
C THR A 43 -5.63 14.23 -17.40
N GLY A 44 -4.42 13.67 -17.34
CA GLY A 44 -4.20 12.22 -17.32
C GLY A 44 -2.72 11.88 -17.28
N VAL A 45 -2.47 10.59 -17.13
CA VAL A 45 -1.15 10.01 -17.34
C VAL A 45 -0.88 9.96 -18.84
N ALA A 46 0.26 10.51 -19.25
CA ALA A 46 0.70 10.46 -20.63
C ALA A 46 1.31 9.09 -20.93
N THR A 47 0.77 8.39 -21.92
CA THR A 47 1.22 7.04 -22.30
C THR A 47 0.88 6.72 -23.76
N THR A 48 1.35 5.58 -24.26
CA THR A 48 0.97 5.06 -25.58
C THR A 48 -0.49 4.61 -25.60
N ASP A 49 -1.11 4.68 -26.78
CA ASP A 49 -2.50 4.31 -27.01
C ASP A 49 -2.63 3.44 -28.27
N LEU A 50 -3.80 2.83 -28.44
CA LEU A 50 -4.11 1.93 -29.54
C LEU A 50 -3.85 2.59 -30.91
N TYR A 51 -3.53 1.76 -31.91
CA TYR A 51 -3.30 2.18 -33.29
C TYR A 51 -2.12 3.15 -33.47
N GLY A 52 -1.06 2.96 -32.68
CA GLY A 52 0.17 3.76 -32.77
C GLY A 52 -0.03 5.21 -32.31
N LYS A 53 -1.01 5.44 -31.41
CA LYS A 53 -1.32 6.76 -30.88
C LYS A 53 -0.66 6.99 -29.53
N CYS A 54 -0.83 8.20 -29.02
CA CYS A 54 -0.52 8.55 -27.64
C CYS A 54 -1.74 9.17 -27.01
N THR A 55 -1.89 8.98 -25.70
CA THR A 55 -2.91 9.62 -24.88
C THR A 55 -2.25 10.44 -23.78
N LYS A 56 -2.96 11.49 -23.35
CA LYS A 56 -2.63 12.30 -22.16
C LYS A 56 -3.75 12.27 -21.13
N THR A 57 -4.73 11.39 -21.32
CA THR A 57 -5.97 11.32 -20.54
C THR A 57 -6.20 9.95 -19.92
N HIS A 58 -5.17 9.08 -19.89
CA HIS A 58 -5.25 7.83 -19.14
C HIS A 58 -5.45 8.14 -17.64
N SER A 59 -6.37 7.42 -16.99
CA SER A 59 -6.92 7.82 -15.69
C SER A 59 -7.26 6.61 -14.82
N GLY A 60 -7.65 6.88 -13.58
CA GLY A 60 -8.03 5.85 -12.62
C GLY A 60 -6.83 5.30 -11.85
N THR A 61 -7.12 4.47 -10.85
CA THR A 61 -6.13 3.64 -10.14
C THR A 61 -5.41 2.68 -11.09
N SER A 62 -6.05 2.34 -12.22
CA SER A 62 -5.46 1.55 -13.29
C SER A 62 -4.25 2.22 -13.96
N ALA A 63 -4.15 3.56 -13.93
CA ALA A 63 -2.98 4.29 -14.40
C ALA A 63 -1.84 4.30 -13.36
N ALA A 64 -2.18 4.22 -12.08
CA ALA A 64 -1.22 4.23 -10.98
C ALA A 64 -0.45 2.89 -10.84
N ALA A 65 -1.14 1.76 -11.00
CA ALA A 65 -0.50 0.45 -10.86
C ALA A 65 0.68 0.21 -11.85
N PRO A 66 0.62 0.60 -13.14
CA PRO A 66 1.75 0.54 -14.06
C PRO A 66 2.93 1.43 -13.67
N GLU A 67 2.70 2.61 -13.09
CA GLU A 67 3.78 3.46 -12.57
C GLU A 67 4.52 2.76 -11.44
N ALA A 68 3.79 2.18 -10.49
CA ALA A 68 4.37 1.39 -9.41
C ALA A 68 5.16 0.18 -9.94
N ALA A 69 4.63 -0.52 -10.94
CA ALA A 69 5.33 -1.62 -11.59
C ALA A 69 6.66 -1.17 -12.22
N GLY A 70 6.70 0.02 -12.84
CA GLY A 70 7.94 0.61 -13.35
C GLY A 70 8.96 0.91 -12.23
N VAL A 71 8.51 1.45 -11.11
CA VAL A 71 9.37 1.68 -9.94
C VAL A 71 9.92 0.36 -9.37
N PHE A 72 9.08 -0.67 -9.27
CA PHE A 72 9.54 -2.00 -8.82
C PHE A 72 10.53 -2.62 -9.80
N ALA A 73 10.37 -2.41 -11.11
CA ALA A 73 11.33 -2.86 -12.11
C ALA A 73 12.72 -2.22 -11.90
N LEU A 74 12.77 -0.91 -11.60
CA LEU A 74 14.03 -0.22 -11.28
C LEU A 74 14.68 -0.77 -9.99
N ALA A 75 13.88 -1.09 -8.98
CA ALA A 75 14.37 -1.70 -7.74
C ALA A 75 14.95 -3.10 -8.00
N LEU A 76 14.27 -3.91 -8.81
CA LEU A 76 14.72 -5.24 -9.23
C LEU A 76 15.95 -5.19 -10.12
N GLU A 77 16.09 -4.17 -10.97
CA GLU A 77 17.31 -3.93 -11.74
C GLU A 77 18.49 -3.62 -10.81
N ALA A 78 18.26 -2.78 -9.80
CA ALA A 78 19.29 -2.44 -8.81
C ALA A 78 19.68 -3.62 -7.92
N ASN A 79 18.74 -4.54 -7.65
CA ASN A 79 18.98 -5.75 -6.88
C ASN A 79 18.07 -6.91 -7.35
N PRO A 80 18.56 -7.80 -8.24
CA PRO A 80 17.78 -8.93 -8.74
C PRO A 80 17.48 -10.02 -7.70
N MET A 81 18.08 -9.94 -6.51
CA MET A 81 17.88 -10.92 -5.42
C MET A 81 16.67 -10.59 -4.54
N LEU A 82 16.02 -9.45 -4.74
CA LEU A 82 14.83 -9.06 -3.97
C LEU A 82 13.70 -10.08 -4.15
N THR A 83 13.18 -10.58 -3.05
CA THR A 83 11.97 -11.40 -3.04
C THR A 83 10.72 -10.53 -3.17
N TRP A 84 9.57 -11.14 -3.45
CA TRP A 84 8.28 -10.44 -3.47
C TRP A 84 7.95 -9.72 -2.15
N ARG A 85 8.43 -10.24 -1.01
CA ARG A 85 8.29 -9.58 0.30
C ARG A 85 9.25 -8.42 0.46
N ASP A 86 10.47 -8.54 -0.05
CA ASP A 86 11.42 -7.43 0.01
C ASP A 86 10.87 -6.21 -0.72
N ILE A 87 10.20 -6.39 -1.87
CA ILE A 87 9.51 -5.30 -2.58
C ILE A 87 8.41 -4.67 -1.72
N GLN A 88 7.63 -5.46 -0.98
CA GLN A 88 6.64 -4.92 -0.04
C GLN A 88 7.29 -4.13 1.09
N HIS A 89 8.37 -4.65 1.70
CA HIS A 89 9.11 -3.94 2.75
C HIS A 89 9.73 -2.63 2.25
N LEU A 90 10.37 -2.65 1.08
CA LEU A 90 10.90 -1.45 0.45
C LEU A 90 9.78 -0.43 0.21
N THR A 91 8.64 -0.87 -0.31
CA THR A 91 7.46 -0.01 -0.53
C THR A 91 7.04 0.69 0.76
N VAL A 92 6.92 -0.04 1.87
CA VAL A 92 6.56 0.52 3.18
C VAL A 92 7.59 1.53 3.68
N LEU A 93 8.88 1.20 3.57
CA LEU A 93 9.96 1.99 4.15
C LEU A 93 10.34 3.23 3.35
N THR A 94 10.07 3.24 2.04
CA THR A 94 10.50 4.33 1.16
C THR A 94 9.37 5.19 0.64
N SER A 95 8.10 4.80 0.84
CA SER A 95 6.95 5.65 0.49
C SER A 95 6.91 6.90 1.35
N LYS A 96 6.38 7.98 0.78
CA LYS A 96 6.36 9.30 1.42
C LYS A 96 4.96 9.88 1.44
N ARG A 97 4.54 10.34 2.62
CA ARG A 97 3.31 11.12 2.78
C ARG A 97 3.30 12.38 1.89
N ASN A 98 4.44 13.05 1.69
CA ASN A 98 4.63 14.22 0.80
C ASN A 98 3.37 15.10 0.55
N SER A 99 2.94 15.85 1.55
CA SER A 99 1.76 16.75 1.50
C SER A 99 0.43 16.11 1.09
N LEU A 100 0.32 14.78 1.09
CA LEU A 100 -0.92 14.08 0.77
C LEU A 100 -1.99 14.31 1.83
N TYR A 101 -3.22 14.55 1.38
CA TYR A 101 -4.36 14.77 2.26
C TYR A 101 -5.69 14.25 1.68
N ASP A 102 -6.57 13.79 2.56
CA ASP A 102 -7.95 13.49 2.21
C ASP A 102 -8.74 14.81 2.13
N ALA A 103 -9.18 15.19 0.94
CA ALA A 103 -9.94 16.41 0.72
C ALA A 103 -11.26 16.44 1.52
N LYS A 104 -11.82 15.27 1.81
CA LYS A 104 -13.06 15.10 2.58
C LYS A 104 -12.82 14.93 4.08
N LYS A 105 -11.56 14.89 4.53
CA LYS A 105 -11.15 14.75 5.94
C LYS A 105 -11.78 13.54 6.66
N ARG A 106 -11.99 12.43 5.95
CA ARG A 106 -12.58 11.18 6.48
C ARG A 106 -11.51 10.26 7.05
N PHE A 107 -10.33 10.23 6.43
CA PHE A 107 -9.22 9.38 6.85
C PHE A 107 -8.03 10.24 7.25
N GLN A 108 -7.72 10.22 8.55
CA GLN A 108 -6.56 10.90 9.09
C GLN A 108 -5.32 10.02 8.92
N TRP A 109 -4.17 10.66 8.75
CA TRP A 109 -2.88 10.00 8.87
C TRP A 109 -2.67 9.58 10.32
N THR A 110 -2.30 8.33 10.54
CA THR A 110 -2.00 7.80 11.86
C THR A 110 -0.58 7.25 11.89
N MET A 111 0.09 7.42 13.03
CA MET A 111 1.41 6.83 13.25
C MET A 111 1.24 5.46 13.90
N ASN A 112 1.87 4.45 13.33
CA ASN A 112 1.83 3.09 13.87
C ASN A 112 2.89 2.89 14.98
N GLY A 113 2.93 1.70 15.58
CA GLY A 113 3.82 1.38 16.70
C GLY A 113 5.32 1.44 16.41
N VAL A 114 5.73 1.52 15.14
CA VAL A 114 7.15 1.65 14.72
C VAL A 114 7.47 3.03 14.15
N GLY A 115 6.55 4.00 14.29
CA GLY A 115 6.79 5.39 13.90
C GLY A 115 6.53 5.69 12.41
N LEU A 116 5.90 4.77 11.67
CA LEU A 116 5.53 5.00 10.27
C LEU A 116 4.12 5.56 10.17
N GLU A 117 3.95 6.57 9.30
CA GLU A 117 2.64 7.14 8.99
C GLU A 117 1.87 6.26 7.99
N PHE A 118 0.58 6.08 8.23
CA PHE A 118 -0.32 5.32 7.38
C PHE A 118 -1.64 6.07 7.18
N ASN A 119 -2.25 5.90 6.00
CA ASN A 119 -3.58 6.39 5.70
C ASN A 119 -4.33 5.37 4.83
N HIS A 120 -5.61 5.11 5.13
CA HIS A 120 -6.41 4.14 4.40
C HIS A 120 -6.65 4.50 2.91
N LEU A 121 -6.42 5.74 2.51
CA LEU A 121 -6.46 6.17 1.10
C LEU A 121 -5.10 6.07 0.42
N PHE A 122 -4.00 6.22 1.15
CA PHE A 122 -2.67 6.39 0.53
C PHE A 122 -1.66 5.30 0.92
N GLY A 123 -2.05 4.34 1.77
CA GLY A 123 -1.11 3.42 2.40
C GLY A 123 -0.04 4.19 3.18
N PHE A 124 1.23 3.86 2.93
CA PHE A 124 2.39 4.57 3.48
C PHE A 124 2.79 5.83 2.69
N GLY A 125 2.02 6.20 1.65
CA GLY A 125 2.22 7.41 0.84
C GLY A 125 2.61 7.11 -0.60
N VAL A 126 3.11 8.14 -1.30
CA VAL A 126 3.54 8.01 -2.70
C VAL A 126 4.88 7.27 -2.79
N LEU A 127 5.01 6.37 -3.75
CA LEU A 127 6.29 5.71 -4.06
C LEU A 127 7.38 6.73 -4.40
N ASP A 128 8.57 6.54 -3.81
CA ASP A 128 9.78 7.28 -4.18
C ASP A 128 10.76 6.32 -4.86
N ALA A 129 10.89 6.44 -6.18
CA ALA A 129 11.74 5.58 -6.98
C ALA A 129 13.23 5.69 -6.60
N GLY A 130 13.69 6.91 -6.30
CA GLY A 130 15.07 7.15 -5.93
C GLY A 130 15.41 6.51 -4.59
N ALA A 131 14.54 6.69 -3.59
CA ALA A 131 14.69 6.08 -2.28
C ALA A 131 14.59 4.55 -2.34
N MET A 132 13.64 4.02 -3.13
CA MET A 132 13.48 2.57 -3.31
C MET A 132 14.72 1.93 -3.94
N VAL A 133 15.24 2.51 -5.03
CA VAL A 133 16.47 2.02 -5.68
C VAL A 133 17.69 2.15 -4.77
N ALA A 134 17.80 3.27 -4.03
CA ALA A 134 18.90 3.47 -3.09
C ALA A 134 18.91 2.42 -1.98
N LEU A 135 17.74 2.13 -1.39
CA LEU A 135 17.61 1.13 -0.33
C LEU A 135 17.77 -0.29 -0.87
N ALA A 136 17.26 -0.58 -2.08
CA ALA A 136 17.39 -1.89 -2.74
C ALA A 136 18.86 -2.33 -2.88
N LYS A 137 19.78 -1.41 -3.22
CA LYS A 137 21.21 -1.70 -3.42
C LYS A 137 21.92 -2.24 -2.18
N VAL A 138 21.45 -1.86 -1.00
CA VAL A 138 22.03 -2.27 0.29
C VAL A 138 21.08 -3.16 1.10
N TRP A 139 19.99 -3.61 0.47
CA TRP A 139 18.94 -4.37 1.13
C TRP A 139 19.42 -5.78 1.50
N LYS A 140 19.12 -6.18 2.74
CA LYS A 140 19.29 -7.55 3.19
C LYS A 140 17.94 -8.24 3.17
N THR A 141 17.82 -9.32 2.39
CA THR A 141 16.60 -10.11 2.27
C THR A 141 16.03 -10.50 3.63
N VAL A 142 14.72 -10.29 3.77
CA VAL A 142 14.01 -10.60 5.02
C VAL A 142 14.02 -12.11 5.31
N PRO A 143 13.93 -12.53 6.59
CA PRO A 143 13.83 -13.94 6.97
C PRO A 143 12.61 -14.62 6.34
N PRO A 144 12.54 -15.98 6.34
CA PRO A 144 11.36 -16.72 5.89
C PRO A 144 10.06 -16.21 6.51
N ARG A 145 8.96 -16.32 5.74
CA ARG A 145 7.64 -15.89 6.20
C ARG A 145 7.07 -16.93 7.16
N PHE A 146 6.68 -16.51 8.35
CA PHE A 146 5.95 -17.34 9.31
C PHE A 146 4.47 -16.93 9.37
N HIS A 147 3.62 -17.82 9.86
CA HIS A 147 2.20 -17.56 10.11
C HIS A 147 1.85 -17.98 11.53
N CYS A 148 1.44 -16.99 12.34
CA CYS A 148 0.95 -17.22 13.69
C CYS A 148 -0.57 -17.02 13.72
N GLN A 149 -1.31 -18.02 14.19
CA GLN A 149 -2.72 -17.88 14.50
C GLN A 149 -2.84 -17.31 15.92
N GLY A 150 -3.09 -16.00 16.02
CA GLY A 150 -3.03 -15.27 17.28
C GLY A 150 -4.14 -15.58 18.30
N GLY A 151 -5.17 -16.34 17.90
CA GLY A 151 -6.28 -16.75 18.75
C GLY A 151 -7.53 -17.08 17.92
N THR A 152 -8.50 -17.74 18.55
CA THR A 152 -9.81 -18.05 17.95
C THR A 152 -10.91 -17.79 18.97
N MET A 153 -12.01 -17.20 18.52
CA MET A 153 -13.25 -17.15 19.31
C MET A 153 -14.24 -18.12 18.69
N ASN A 154 -14.54 -19.20 19.40
CA ASN A 154 -15.44 -20.24 18.91
C ASN A 154 -16.90 -20.03 19.39
N GLU A 155 -17.13 -19.00 20.20
CA GLU A 155 -18.44 -18.70 20.74
C GLU A 155 -19.25 -17.82 19.77
N THR A 156 -20.47 -18.24 19.47
CA THR A 156 -21.41 -17.42 18.70
C THR A 156 -21.79 -16.18 19.51
N ARG A 157 -21.75 -15.02 18.87
CA ARG A 157 -22.18 -13.74 19.43
C ARG A 157 -23.16 -13.08 18.48
N ALA A 158 -24.29 -12.61 19.02
CA ALA A 158 -25.24 -11.84 18.23
C ALA A 158 -24.64 -10.46 17.91
N ILE A 159 -24.90 -9.97 16.69
CA ILE A 159 -24.63 -8.61 16.28
C ILE A 159 -25.99 -7.92 16.19
N TRP A 160 -26.29 -7.07 17.17
CA TRP A 160 -27.57 -6.37 17.22
C TRP A 160 -27.52 -5.10 16.34
N ALA A 161 -28.65 -4.79 15.70
CA ALA A 161 -28.78 -3.53 14.97
C ALA A 161 -28.57 -2.35 15.93
N ASN A 162 -27.68 -1.42 15.57
CA ASN A 162 -27.28 -0.23 16.33
C ASN A 162 -26.37 -0.47 17.55
N GLU A 163 -25.88 -1.69 17.79
CA GLU A 163 -24.87 -1.95 18.82
C GLU A 163 -23.52 -2.32 18.21
N SER A 164 -22.44 -2.02 18.93
CA SER A 164 -21.09 -2.44 18.56
C SER A 164 -20.70 -3.69 19.33
N LEU A 165 -20.33 -4.75 18.61
CA LEU A 165 -19.71 -5.92 19.21
C LEU A 165 -18.20 -5.68 19.34
N ILE A 166 -17.72 -5.58 20.57
CA ILE A 166 -16.28 -5.46 20.87
C ILE A 166 -15.76 -6.81 21.35
N LEU A 167 -14.71 -7.29 20.69
CA LEU A 167 -14.11 -8.58 20.97
C LEU A 167 -12.65 -8.37 21.36
N HIS A 168 -12.28 -8.86 22.54
CA HIS A 168 -10.91 -8.77 23.05
C HIS A 168 -10.24 -10.15 22.97
N LEU A 169 -9.21 -10.23 22.15
CA LEU A 169 -8.36 -11.41 22.01
C LEU A 169 -6.98 -11.08 22.59
N LYS A 170 -6.54 -11.84 23.59
CA LYS A 170 -5.15 -11.81 24.05
C LYS A 170 -4.33 -12.81 23.24
N THR A 171 -3.15 -12.39 22.80
CA THR A 171 -2.23 -13.24 22.03
C THR A 171 -0.83 -13.12 22.58
N GLU A 172 -0.12 -14.24 22.63
CA GLU A 172 1.33 -14.28 22.92
C GLU A 172 2.16 -14.30 21.63
N ALA A 173 1.56 -14.02 20.48
CA ALA A 173 2.22 -13.98 19.17
C ALA A 173 3.03 -15.26 18.85
N CYS A 174 2.48 -16.41 19.23
CA CYS A 174 3.09 -17.74 19.09
C CYS A 174 4.46 -17.87 19.79
N ARG A 175 4.63 -17.21 20.94
CA ARG A 175 5.86 -17.30 21.76
C ARG A 175 6.32 -18.74 21.97
N ASN A 176 7.62 -18.98 21.80
CA ASN A 176 8.31 -20.25 21.92
C ASN A 176 7.91 -21.33 20.89
N THR A 177 7.34 -20.95 19.74
CA THR A 177 7.10 -21.87 18.62
C THR A 177 7.95 -21.49 17.40
N GLU A 178 7.97 -22.35 16.39
CA GLU A 178 8.64 -22.07 15.10
C GLU A 178 8.04 -20.87 14.36
N SER A 179 6.81 -20.45 14.70
CA SER A 179 6.09 -19.34 14.08
C SER A 179 6.02 -18.07 14.94
N GLU A 180 6.86 -17.99 15.97
CA GLU A 180 6.93 -16.82 16.85
C GLU A 180 7.20 -15.53 16.07
N VAL A 181 6.36 -14.51 16.30
CA VAL A 181 6.53 -13.20 15.66
C VAL A 181 7.59 -12.40 16.42
N ARG A 182 8.83 -12.44 15.91
CA ARG A 182 9.98 -11.69 16.46
C ARG A 182 10.46 -10.54 15.59
N TYR A 183 9.88 -10.40 14.40
CA TYR A 183 10.24 -9.40 13.41
C TYR A 183 9.00 -8.56 13.11
N LEU A 184 9.10 -7.25 13.33
CA LEU A 184 8.15 -6.23 12.91
C LEU A 184 8.88 -5.30 11.95
#